data_AF-A0A3D3XSJ0-F1
#
_entry.id   AF-A0A3D3XSJ0-F1
#
_cell.length_a   1.000
_cell.length_b   1.000
_cell.length_c   1.000
_cell.angle_alpha   90.00
_cell.angle_beta   90.00
_cell.angle_gamma   90.00
#
_symmetry.space_group_name_H-M   'P 1'
#
loop_
_entity.id
_entity.type
_entity.pdbx_description
1 polymer ?
#
loop_
_entity_poly.entity_id
_entity_poly.type
_entity_poly.pdbx_seq_one_letter_code
_entity_poly.pdbx_strand_id
1 'polypeptide(L)' 'MSQPQISYEFFPPHTKAGITKLVETAQVLAATDPAYFSVTYGAGGSTRTRTYETVVKLME' A
#
# COMPACT_ATOMS: atom_id res chain seq x y z
N MET A 1 4.21 -17.65 23.32
CA MET A 1 5.16 -16.87 22.52
C MET A 1 4.40 -15.72 21.90
N SER A 2 4.93 -14.49 21.86
CA SER A 2 4.27 -13.40 21.13
C SER A 2 4.33 -13.68 19.63
N GLN A 3 3.24 -13.42 18.92
CA GLN A 3 3.28 -13.48 17.46
C GLN A 3 4.10 -12.29 16.92
N PRO A 4 4.93 -12.49 15.88
CA PRO A 4 5.65 -11.38 15.26
C PRO A 4 4.67 -10.39 14.62
N GLN A 5 4.95 -9.10 14.73
CA GLN A 5 4.20 -8.09 13.99
C GLN A 5 4.57 -8.14 12.51
N ILE A 6 3.55 -8.08 11.64
CA ILE A 6 3.71 -8.10 10.19
C ILE A 6 3.32 -6.72 9.64
N SER A 7 4.02 -6.27 8.61
CA SER A 7 3.67 -5.09 7.83
C SER A 7 3.92 -5.37 6.35
N TYR A 8 3.17 -4.72 5.46
CA TYR A 8 3.35 -4.86 4.02
C TYR A 8 3.69 -3.51 3.38
N GLU A 9 4.51 -3.56 2.33
CA GLU A 9 4.87 -2.39 1.54
C GLU A 9 4.35 -2.51 0.11
N PHE A 10 3.75 -1.44 -0.39
CA PHE A 10 3.29 -1.30 -1.76
C PHE A 10 4.08 -0.25 -2.53
N PHE A 11 4.15 -0.42 -3.85
CA PHE A 11 4.62 0.62 -4.75
C PHE A 11 3.43 1.33 -5.41
N PRO A 12 3.49 2.67 -5.59
CA PRO A 12 2.38 3.43 -6.17
C PRO A 12 2.17 3.03 -7.65
N PRO A 13 0.98 2.51 -8.03
CA PRO A 13 0.71 2.05 -9.39
C PRO A 13 0.69 3.21 -10.40
N HIS A 14 1.01 2.90 -11.66
CA HIS A 14 1.00 3.88 -12.74
C HIS A 14 -0.29 3.86 -13.58
N THR A 15 -1.18 2.90 -13.34
CA THR A 15 -2.39 2.67 -14.15
C THR A 15 -3.62 2.47 -13.28
N LYS A 16 -4.81 2.77 -13.81
CA LYS A 16 -6.09 2.55 -13.13
C LYS A 16 -6.31 1.08 -12.75
N ALA A 17 -5.99 0.16 -13.67
CA ALA A 17 -6.07 -1.28 -13.38
C ALA A 17 -5.12 -1.69 -12.24
N GLY A 18 -3.93 -1.07 -12.16
CA GLY A 18 -3.00 -1.29 -11.06
C GLY A 18 -3.54 -0.79 -9.72
N ILE A 19 -4.28 0.32 -9.70
CA ILE A 19 -4.94 0.83 -8.49
C ILE A 19 -6.02 -0.15 -8.01
N THR A 20 -6.89 -0.63 -8.92
CA THR A 20 -7.91 -1.62 -8.57
C THR A 20 -7.28 -2.88 -7.97
N LYS A 21 -6.26 -3.43 -8.63
CA LYS A 21 -5.55 -4.62 -8.14
C LYS A 21 -4.88 -4.38 -6.78
N LEU A 22 -4.32 -3.20 -6.56
CA LEU A 22 -3.69 -2.83 -5.29
C LEU A 22 -4.72 -2.85 -4.16
N VAL A 23 -5.90 -2.26 -4.36
CA VAL A 23 -6.97 -2.25 -3.35
C VAL A 23 -7.45 -3.67 -3.03
N GLU A 24 -7.72 -4.49 -4.06
CA GLU A 24 -8.11 -5.89 -3.88
C GLU A 24 -7.05 -6.69 -3.10
N THR A 25 -5.77 -6.49 -3.44
CA THR A 25 -4.65 -7.16 -2.76
C THR A 25 -4.55 -6.71 -1.31
N ALA A 26 -4.67 -5.40 -1.04
CA ALA A 26 -4.61 -4.87 0.31
C ALA A 26 -5.75 -5.41 1.20
N GLN A 27 -6.96 -5.57 0.65
CA GLN A 27 -8.08 -6.20 1.37
C GLN A 27 -7.78 -7.66 1.75
N VAL A 28 -7.18 -8.43 0.84
CA VAL A 28 -6.77 -9.82 1.14
C VAL A 28 -5.68 -9.85 2.22
N LEU A 29 -4.69 -8.97 2.15
CA LEU A 29 -3.59 -8.91 3.12
C LEU A 29 -4.05 -8.38 4.49
N ALA A 30 -5.07 -7.52 4.54
CA ALA A 30 -5.62 -7.02 5.79
C ALA A 30 -6.18 -8.14 6.68
N ALA A 31 -6.60 -9.28 6.10
CA ALA A 31 -7.03 -10.46 6.86
C ALA A 31 -5.93 -11.10 7.72
N THR A 32 -4.66 -10.70 7.53
CA THR A 32 -3.52 -11.16 8.34
C THR A 32 -3.23 -10.29 9.58
N ASP A 33 -4.06 -9.27 9.84
CA ASP A 33 -3.90 -8.30 10.93
C ASP A 33 -2.51 -7.62 10.97
N PRO A 34 -2.07 -6.98 9.86
CA PRO A 34 -0.80 -6.27 9.85
C PRO A 34 -0.84 -5.02 10.74
N ALA A 35 0.29 -4.70 11.35
CA ALA A 35 0.43 -3.49 12.16
C ALA A 35 0.24 -2.21 11.32
N TYR A 36 0.67 -2.22 10.06
CA TYR A 36 0.46 -1.12 9.11
C TYR A 36 0.75 -1.57 7.67
N PHE A 37 0.35 -0.71 6.73
CA PHE A 37 0.82 -0.71 5.34
C PHE A 37 1.69 0.52 5.07
N SER A 38 2.77 0.35 4.30
CA SER A 38 3.59 1.45 3.77
C SER A 38 3.42 1.57 2.24
N VAL A 39 3.66 2.76 1.72
CA VAL A 39 3.75 3.00 0.28
C VAL A 39 5.10 3.65 -0.02
N THR A 40 5.88 3.04 -0.91
CA THR A 40 7.21 3.53 -1.27
C THR A 40 7.14 4.93 -1.88
N TYR A 41 8.09 5.78 -1.49
CA TYR A 41 8.28 7.12 -2.04
C TYR A 41 9.48 7.12 -3.00
N GLY A 42 9.24 7.45 -4.27
CA GLY A 42 10.26 7.43 -5.30
C GLY A 42 11.38 8.44 -5.04
N ALA A 43 12.61 8.06 -5.37
CA ALA A 43 13.80 8.90 -5.24
C ALA A 43 13.58 10.28 -5.89
N GLY A 44 14.05 11.32 -5.20
CA GLY A 44 13.88 12.71 -5.65
C GLY A 44 12.43 13.20 -5.73
N GLY A 45 11.45 12.45 -5.19
CA GLY A 45 10.03 12.80 -5.30
C GLY A 45 9.37 12.40 -6.62
N SER A 46 9.98 11.52 -7.40
CA SER A 46 9.49 11.06 -8.71
C SER A 46 8.09 10.43 -8.69
N THR A 47 7.62 9.98 -7.52
CA THR A 47 6.26 9.43 -7.33
C THR A 47 5.43 10.18 -6.30
N ARG A 48 5.82 11.40 -5.85
CA ARG A 48 5.18 12.11 -4.72
C ARG A 48 3.65 12.08 -4.76
N THR A 49 3.08 12.51 -5.88
CA THR A 49 1.62 12.56 -6.08
C THR A 49 1.00 11.17 -6.04
N ARG A 50 1.55 10.20 -6.78
CA ARG A 50 1.02 8.83 -6.83
C ARG A 50 1.15 8.11 -5.49
N THR A 51 2.21 8.35 -4.73
CA THR A 51 2.38 7.82 -3.37
C THR A 51 1.25 8.33 -2.47
N TYR A 52 0.98 9.64 -2.49
CA TYR A 52 -0.12 10.22 -1.71
C TYR A 52 -1.49 9.67 -2.14
N GLU A 53 -1.78 9.65 -3.43
CA GLU A 53 -3.04 9.10 -3.96
C GLU A 53 -3.25 7.62 -3.58
N THR A 54 -2.17 6.83 -3.60
CA THR A 54 -2.22 5.41 -3.20
C THR A 54 -2.55 5.28 -1.71
N VAL A 55 -1.95 6.10 -0.85
CA VAL A 55 -2.27 6.11 0.59
C VAL A 55 -3.73 6.48 0.82
N VAL A 56 -4.20 7.58 0.23
CA VAL A 56 -5.61 8.00 0.34
C VAL A 56 -6.54 6.87 -0.10
N LYS A 57 -6.23 6.22 -1.22
CA LYS A 57 -7.06 5.14 -1.76
C LYS A 57 -7.12 3.90 -0.87
N LEU A 58 -6.05 3.62 -0.12
CA LEU A 58 -6.00 2.51 0.85
C LEU A 58 -6.73 2.81 2.16
N MET A 59 -7.06 4.08 2.43
CA MET A 59 -7.79 4.52 3.62
C MET A 59 -9.31 4.64 3.40
N GLU A 60 -9.77 4.49 2.16
CA GLU A 60 -11.19 4.43 1.78
C GLU A 60 -11.79 3.04 2.06
#